data_AF-A0A2X2JJL3-F1
#
_entry.id   AF-A0A2X2JJL3-F1
#
_cell.length_a   1.000
_cell.length_b   1.000
_cell.length_c   1.000
_cell.angle_alpha   90.00
_cell.angle_beta   90.00
_cell.angle_gamma   90.00
#
_symmetry.space_group_name_H-M   'P 1'
#
loop_
_entity.id
_entity.type
_entity.pdbx_description
1 polymer ?
#
loop_
_entity_poly.entity_id
_entity_poly.type
_entity_poly.pdbx_seq_one_letter_code
_entity_poly.pdbx_strand_id
1 'polypeptide(L)'
;MDQQNPIAIPLLIEYFKNTPPTLILLTEHDRLRDEGKQLAENMKTSEIPVKITHYKEIANGFLHMGAVLRETREAFRDIAAFTKENLK
;
A
#
# COMPACT_ATOMS: atom_id res chain seq x y z
N MET A 1 -1.55 -15.00 21.48
CA MET A 1 -1.96 -14.00 20.47
C MET A 1 -0.78 -13.71 19.58
N ASP A 2 -1.03 -13.51 18.29
CA ASP A 2 -0.04 -13.48 17.20
C ASP A 2 0.78 -12.16 17.12
N GLN A 3 0.96 -11.47 18.25
CA GLN A 3 1.50 -10.10 18.31
C GLN A 3 2.98 -9.96 17.93
N GLN A 4 3.68 -11.09 17.75
CA GLN A 4 5.08 -11.14 17.32
C GLN A 4 5.24 -11.90 16.00
N ASN A 5 4.15 -12.24 15.33
CA ASN A 5 4.21 -12.99 14.09
C ASN A 5 4.40 -12.02 12.91
N PRO A 6 5.54 -12.04 12.19
CA PRO A 6 5.80 -11.15 11.07
C PRO A 6 4.88 -11.41 9.87
N ILE A 7 4.24 -12.58 9.77
CA ILE A 7 3.24 -12.87 8.74
C ILE A 7 1.91 -12.16 9.04
N ALA A 8 1.59 -11.96 10.33
CA ALA A 8 0.41 -11.22 10.76
C ALA A 8 0.68 -9.71 10.86
N ILE A 9 1.91 -9.31 11.20
CA ILE A 9 2.33 -7.92 11.39
C ILE A 9 3.57 -7.66 10.52
N PRO A 10 3.39 -7.28 9.24
CA PRO A 10 4.49 -7.06 8.30
C PRO A 10 5.50 -6.00 8.74
N LEU A 11 5.15 -5.11 9.66
CA LEU A 11 6.09 -4.14 10.24
C LEU A 11 7.26 -4.78 10.99
N LEU A 12 7.10 -6.03 11.44
CA LEU A 12 8.17 -6.79 12.10
C LEU A 12 9.17 -7.39 11.11
N ILE A 13 8.93 -7.27 9.80
CA ILE A 13 9.86 -7.73 8.78
C ILE A 13 10.98 -6.71 8.63
N GLU A 14 12.21 -7.14 8.94
CA GLU A 14 13.40 -6.28 8.85
C GLU A 14 13.98 -6.19 7.44
N TYR A 15 13.78 -7.24 6.62
CA TYR A 15 14.36 -7.34 5.28
C TYR A 15 13.31 -7.72 4.24
N PHE A 16 13.07 -6.83 3.29
CA PHE A 16 12.11 -7.04 2.19
C PHE A 16 12.78 -7.58 0.92
N LYS A 17 13.94 -8.24 1.02
CA LYS A 17 14.69 -8.76 -0.13
C LYS A 17 13.80 -9.65 -1.00
N ASN A 18 13.91 -9.50 -2.32
CA ASN A 18 13.11 -10.19 -3.33
C ASN A 18 11.62 -9.81 -3.39
N THR A 19 11.18 -8.79 -2.64
CA THR A 19 9.83 -8.23 -2.83
C THR A 19 9.78 -7.49 -4.17
N PRO A 20 8.73 -7.70 -5.00
CA PRO A 20 8.58 -6.95 -6.24
C PRO A 20 8.39 -5.45 -5.96
N PRO A 21 8.56 -4.59 -6.97
CA PRO A 21 8.11 -3.20 -6.89
C PRO A 21 6.70 -3.12 -6.32
N THR A 22 6.50 -2.27 -5.32
CA THR A 22 5.27 -2.25 -4.54
C THR A 22 4.57 -0.90 -4.63
N LEU A 23 3.26 -0.92 -4.83
CA LEU A 23 2.37 0.24 -4.72
C LEU A 23 1.60 0.15 -3.40
N ILE A 24 1.65 1.20 -2.58
CA ILE A 24 0.89 1.33 -1.34
C ILE A 24 -0.12 2.46 -1.51
N LEU A 25 -1.40 2.15 -1.30
CA LEU A 25 -2.48 3.13 -1.30
C LEU A 25 -2.85 3.45 0.16
N LEU A 26 -2.82 4.73 0.53
CA LEU A 26 -3.19 5.19 1.86
C LEU A 26 -4.38 6.14 1.77
N THR A 27 -5.20 6.16 2.82
CA THR A 27 -6.26 7.17 2.97
C THR A 27 -5.95 8.10 4.15
N GLU A 28 -6.44 9.34 4.15
CA GLU A 28 -6.15 10.32 5.22
C GLU A 28 -6.59 9.84 6.60
N HIS A 29 -7.78 9.27 6.67
CA HIS A 29 -8.48 8.93 7.92
C HIS A 29 -8.30 7.45 8.31
N ASP A 30 -7.34 6.73 7.72
CA ASP A 30 -7.04 5.36 8.10
C ASP A 30 -6.21 5.31 9.39
N ARG A 31 -6.63 4.48 10.35
CA ARG A 31 -5.84 4.20 11.56
C ARG A 31 -4.51 3.51 11.22
N LEU A 32 -4.46 2.77 10.12
CA LEU A 32 -3.28 2.07 9.64
C LEU A 32 -2.38 2.94 8.75
N ARG A 33 -2.71 4.24 8.57
CA ARG A 33 -1.95 5.11 7.66
C ARG A 33 -0.48 5.21 8.04
N ASP A 34 -0.21 5.43 9.32
CA ASP A 34 1.17 5.65 9.78
C ASP A 34 1.96 4.34 9.77
N GLU A 35 1.30 3.21 10.05
CA GLU A 35 1.84 1.87 9.84
C GLU A 35 2.17 1.61 8.37
N GLY A 36 1.28 1.95 7.44
CA GLY A 36 1.51 1.81 6.00
C GLY A 36 2.69 2.66 5.50
N LYS A 37 2.88 3.86 6.06
CA LYS A 37 4.07 4.68 5.79
C LYS A 37 5.34 4.03 6.33
N GLN A 38 5.31 3.53 7.56
CA GLN A 38 6.46 2.86 8.15
C GLN A 38 6.87 1.62 7.35
N LEU A 39 5.91 0.81 6.91
CA LEU A 39 6.16 -0.35 6.06
C LEU A 39 6.84 0.05 4.75
N ALA A 40 6.38 1.14 4.12
CA ALA A 40 6.96 1.68 2.91
C ALA A 40 8.42 2.10 3.10
N GLU A 41 8.75 2.75 4.21
CA GLU A 41 10.12 3.15 4.53
C GLU A 41 11.03 1.95 4.81
N ASN A 42 10.52 0.91 5.49
CA ASN A 42 11.27 -0.34 5.70
C ASN A 42 11.59 -1.02 4.35
N MET A 43 10.61 -1.08 3.44
CA MET A 43 10.81 -1.60 2.08
C MET A 43 11.82 -0.78 1.27
N LYS A 44 11.76 0.56 1.31
CA LYS A 44 12.73 1.44 0.65
C LYS A 44 14.14 1.27 1.19
N THR A 45 14.28 1.11 2.51
CA THR A 45 15.58 0.84 3.17
C THR A 45 16.16 -0.50 2.73
N SER A 46 15.31 -1.46 2.35
CA SER A 46 15.68 -2.73 1.71
C SER A 46 15.88 -2.63 0.19
N GLU A 47 16.03 -1.41 -0.35
CA GLU A 47 16.23 -1.12 -1.78
C GLU A 47 15.07 -1.58 -2.69
N ILE A 48 13.87 -1.75 -2.14
CA ILE A 48 12.68 -2.09 -2.92
C ILE A 48 12.07 -0.81 -3.51
N PRO A 49 11.76 -0.76 -4.82
CA PRO A 49 11.02 0.36 -5.40
C PRO A 49 9.60 0.40 -4.82
N VAL A 50 9.28 1.48 -4.11
CA VAL A 50 7.94 1.67 -3.51
C VAL A 50 7.32 2.99 -3.98
N LYS A 51 6.10 2.90 -4.51
CA LYS A 51 5.24 4.06 -4.80
C LYS A 51 4.16 4.16 -3.73
N ILE A 52 3.98 5.33 -3.15
CA ILE A 52 2.87 5.62 -2.22
C ILE A 52 1.91 6.57 -2.92
N THR A 53 0.62 6.25 -2.90
CA THR A 53 -0.44 7.16 -3.33
C THR A 53 -1.38 7.43 -2.18
N HIS A 54 -1.65 8.71 -1.92
CA HIS A 54 -2.43 9.14 -0.77
C HIS A 54 -3.75 9.79 -1.20
N TYR A 55 -4.86 9.15 -0.84
CA TYR A 55 -6.22 9.59 -1.10
C TYR A 55 -6.78 10.35 0.11
N LYS A 56 -6.87 11.67 0.01
CA LYS A 56 -7.14 12.52 1.18
C LYS A 56 -8.60 12.54 1.65
N GLU A 57 -9.53 12.60 0.71
CA GLU A 57 -10.95 12.85 1.01
C GLU A 57 -11.81 11.58 1.04
N ILE A 58 -11.21 10.43 1.35
CA ILE A 58 -11.90 9.14 1.27
C ILE A 58 -11.67 8.26 2.48
N ALA A 59 -12.68 7.45 2.81
CA ALA A 59 -12.63 6.51 3.92
C ALA A 59 -11.87 5.23 3.57
N ASN A 60 -11.38 4.54 4.59
CA ASN A 60 -10.84 3.19 4.43
C ASN A 60 -11.88 2.25 3.78
N GLY A 61 -11.41 1.33 2.93
CA GLY A 61 -12.27 0.37 2.22
C GLY A 61 -12.94 0.90 0.95
N PHE A 62 -12.65 2.14 0.53
CA PHE A 62 -13.29 2.77 -0.63
C PHE A 62 -13.17 2.01 -1.96
N LEU A 63 -12.17 1.15 -2.09
CA LEU A 63 -12.01 0.28 -3.26
C LEU A 63 -13.23 -0.65 -3.46
N HIS A 64 -13.92 -1.03 -2.39
CA HIS A 64 -15.12 -1.86 -2.45
C HIS A 64 -16.38 -1.10 -2.86
N MET A 65 -16.35 0.24 -2.84
CA MET A 65 -17.51 1.08 -3.17
C MET A 65 -17.77 1.16 -4.69
N GLY A 66 -17.02 0.40 -5.50
CA GLY A 66 -17.20 0.29 -6.93
C GLY A 66 -17.03 1.63 -7.66
N ALA A 67 -17.59 1.74 -8.87
CA ALA A 67 -17.50 2.96 -9.67
C ALA A 67 -18.39 4.11 -9.18
N VAL A 68 -18.96 4.03 -7.97
CA VAL A 68 -19.81 5.09 -7.41
C VAL A 68 -18.96 6.33 -7.09
N LEU A 69 -17.77 6.14 -6.55
CA LEU A 69 -16.83 7.21 -6.23
C LEU A 69 -15.83 7.42 -7.37
N ARG A 70 -15.46 8.68 -7.61
CA ARG A 70 -14.47 9.05 -8.64
C ARG A 70 -13.09 8.52 -8.27
N GLU A 71 -12.76 8.62 -7.00
CA GLU A 71 -11.51 8.22 -6.37
C GLU A 71 -11.28 6.71 -6.52
N THR A 72 -12.34 5.89 -6.47
CA THR A 72 -12.24 4.45 -6.73
C THR A 72 -11.79 4.18 -8.17
N ARG A 73 -12.30 4.92 -9.15
CA ARG A 73 -11.86 4.80 -10.55
C ARG A 73 -10.42 5.27 -10.74
N GLU A 74 -10.01 6.32 -10.03
CA GLU A 74 -8.62 6.81 -10.03
C GLU A 74 -7.67 5.77 -9.43
N ALA A 75 -8.04 5.17 -8.29
CA ALA A 75 -7.26 4.12 -7.67
C ALA A 75 -7.10 2.89 -8.57
N PHE A 76 -8.16 2.46 -9.27
CA PHE A 76 -8.04 1.38 -10.25
C PHE A 76 -7.12 1.73 -11.42
N ARG A 77 -7.12 2.99 -11.89
CA ARG A 77 -6.18 3.44 -12.93
C ARG A 77 -4.74 3.43 -12.43
N ASP A 78 -4.50 3.90 -11.21
CA ASP A 78 -3.17 3.89 -10.59
C ASP A 78 -2.65 2.45 -10.42
N ILE A 79 -3.50 1.55 -9.93
CA ILE A 79 -3.18 0.12 -9.80
C ILE A 79 -2.86 -0.46 -11.17
N ALA A 80 -3.72 -0.27 -12.17
CA ALA A 80 -3.52 -0.82 -13.51
C ALA A 80 -2.25 -0.28 -14.19
N ALA A 81 -1.98 1.02 -14.06
CA ALA A 81 -0.78 1.64 -14.60
C ALA A 81 0.48 1.06 -13.93
N PHE A 82 0.50 1.03 -12.60
CA PHE A 82 1.63 0.49 -11.84
C PHE A 82 1.89 -0.99 -12.16
N THR A 83 0.83 -1.81 -12.20
CA THR A 83 0.95 -3.21 -12.56
C THR A 83 1.50 -3.36 -13.96
N LYS A 84 0.99 -2.61 -14.96
CA LYS A 84 1.48 -2.69 -16.34
C LYS A 84 2.96 -2.28 -16.46
N GLU A 85 3.39 -1.26 -15.72
CA GLU A 85 4.79 -0.80 -15.71
C GLU A 85 5.75 -1.83 -15.11
N ASN A 86 5.27 -2.67 -14.19
CA ASN A 86 6.10 -3.60 -13.44
C ASN A 86 5.83 -5.08 -13.78
N LEU A 87 4.89 -5.36 -14.70
CA LEU A 87 4.67 -6.69 -15.26
C LEU A 87 5.84 -6.99 -16.21
N LYS A 88 6.68 -7.96 -15.84
CA LYS A 88 7.69 -8.54 -16.72
C LYS A 88 7.23 -9.91 -17.19
#